data_AF-A0A8S2DF67-F1
#
_entry.id   AF-A0A8S2DF67-F1
#
_cell.length_a   1.000
_cell.length_b   1.000
_cell.length_c   1.000
_cell.angle_alpha   90.00
_cell.angle_beta   90.00
_cell.angle_gamma   90.00
#
_symmetry.space_group_name_H-M   'P 1'
#
loop_
_entity.id
_entity.type
_entity.pdbx_description
1 polymer ?
#
loop_
_entity_poly.entity_id
_entity_poly.type
_entity_poly.pdbx_seq_one_letter_code
_entity_poly.pdbx_strand_id
1 'polypeptide(L)'
;MASFSEDSHNPFSSCQTTYGSGDSYLILDILPKDVADDHFYNLKHEIQWNEMYQKGGKVPREISIQGTIDNNYEPLYRHPADEQPSMVEWTPISKLIKDEIEKRIKQPLNHALIQYYKDGFDFIGEHSDKTLDVLRFSNIVNYSLGSARTMILKSKTHDGRKEKFKLPHNSLFVLGWKTNREWFHSIRQDKRANNIKDDDERAFDGQRISLTLRTVATFRHNVTGKLYGQGAKCKTLAELEQQETVVENDDEKLLYAFSAENKDPNFDWDKWYGNGFDTINFKVLNSISKT
;
A
#
# COMPACT_ATOMS: atom_id res chain seq x y z
N MET A 1 -9.81 14.79 -23.13
CA MET A 1 -10.05 13.34 -23.21
C MET A 1 -8.76 12.69 -23.67
N ALA A 2 -8.00 12.10 -22.75
CA ALA A 2 -6.84 11.28 -23.11
C ALA A 2 -7.31 9.82 -23.08
N SER A 3 -7.41 9.19 -24.25
CA SER A 3 -7.65 7.76 -24.37
C SER A 3 -6.38 7.03 -23.96
N PHE A 4 -6.37 6.43 -22.76
CA PHE A 4 -5.36 5.43 -22.42
C PHE A 4 -5.72 4.15 -23.19
N SER A 5 -4.93 3.88 -24.23
CA SER A 5 -4.96 2.62 -24.98
C SER A 5 -4.56 1.47 -24.06
N GLU A 6 -5.31 0.37 -24.08
CA GLU A 6 -5.08 -0.83 -23.26
C GLU A 6 -3.82 -1.64 -23.62
N ASP A 7 -3.02 -1.21 -24.60
CA ASP A 7 -1.84 -1.96 -25.04
C ASP A 7 -0.53 -1.17 -24.83
N SER A 8 -0.03 -1.15 -23.58
CA SER A 8 1.39 -0.92 -23.34
C SER A 8 2.11 -2.27 -23.34
N HIS A 9 2.55 -2.72 -24.51
CA HIS A 9 3.48 -3.84 -24.61
C HIS A 9 4.76 -3.53 -23.84
N ASN A 10 4.94 -4.19 -22.71
CA ASN A 10 6.15 -4.18 -21.90
C ASN A 10 7.23 -5.00 -22.65
N PRO A 11 8.38 -4.42 -23.03
CA PRO A 11 9.42 -5.13 -23.80
C PRO A 11 10.11 -6.29 -23.05
N PHE A 12 9.71 -6.60 -21.80
CA PHE A 12 10.19 -7.74 -21.01
C PHE A 12 9.29 -8.99 -21.05
N SER A 13 8.29 -9.02 -21.95
CA SER A 13 7.10 -9.89 -21.84
C SER A 13 7.26 -11.40 -22.13
N SER A 14 8.39 -11.95 -22.57
CA SER A 14 8.39 -13.36 -23.02
C SER A 14 8.77 -14.41 -21.97
N CYS A 15 9.13 -14.05 -20.72
CA CYS A 15 9.51 -15.06 -19.71
C CYS A 15 9.24 -14.69 -18.24
N GLN A 16 8.51 -13.61 -17.95
CA GLN A 16 8.27 -13.20 -16.56
C GLN A 16 7.14 -14.04 -15.95
N THR A 17 7.41 -14.69 -14.81
CA THR A 17 6.36 -15.36 -14.04
C THR A 17 5.35 -14.33 -13.54
N THR A 18 4.08 -14.54 -13.89
CA THR A 18 2.96 -13.73 -13.42
C THR A 18 2.25 -14.41 -12.25
N TYR A 19 1.63 -13.62 -11.40
CA TYR A 19 0.90 -14.07 -10.21
C TYR A 19 -0.55 -13.58 -10.24
N GLY A 20 -1.40 -14.24 -9.45
CA GLY A 20 -2.77 -13.83 -9.19
C GLY A 20 -3.63 -13.83 -10.45
N SER A 21 -4.11 -12.66 -10.86
CA SER A 21 -4.96 -12.49 -12.05
C SER A 21 -4.15 -12.27 -13.34
N GLY A 22 -2.84 -12.52 -13.31
CA GLY A 22 -1.95 -12.42 -14.46
C GLY A 22 -1.34 -11.02 -14.69
N ASP A 23 -1.71 -10.04 -13.86
CA ASP A 23 -1.22 -8.66 -13.92
C ASP A 23 -0.22 -8.31 -12.81
N SER A 24 0.18 -9.29 -12.00
CA SER A 24 1.18 -9.11 -10.95
C SER A 24 2.46 -9.88 -11.26
N TYR A 25 3.61 -9.35 -10.87
CA TYR A 25 4.90 -9.95 -11.18
C TYR A 25 5.99 -9.48 -10.21
N LEU A 26 7.11 -10.22 -10.18
CA LEU A 26 8.28 -9.91 -9.36
C LEU A 26 9.41 -9.38 -10.24
N ILE A 27 10.04 -8.29 -9.81
CA ILE A 27 11.31 -7.79 -10.34
C ILE A 27 12.36 -7.98 -9.25
N LEU A 28 13.52 -8.52 -9.61
CA LEU A 28 14.65 -8.71 -8.72
C LEU A 28 15.72 -7.66 -9.02
N ASP A 29 16.60 -7.43 -8.05
CA ASP A 29 17.80 -6.61 -8.18
C ASP A 29 17.52 -5.17 -8.68
N ILE A 30 16.57 -4.49 -8.01
CA ILE A 30 16.18 -3.10 -8.38
C ILE A 30 17.36 -2.13 -8.30
N LEU A 31 18.17 -2.28 -7.24
CA LEU A 31 19.37 -1.50 -6.99
C LEU A 31 20.63 -2.35 -7.16
N PRO A 32 21.80 -1.74 -7.38
CA PRO A 32 23.08 -2.43 -7.17
C PRO A 32 23.14 -3.05 -5.76
N LYS A 33 23.74 -4.24 -5.64
CA LYS A 33 23.67 -5.04 -4.40
C LYS A 33 24.24 -4.31 -3.18
N ASP A 34 25.41 -3.71 -3.32
CA ASP A 34 26.08 -2.91 -2.29
C ASP A 34 25.20 -1.73 -1.83
N VAL A 35 24.59 -1.04 -2.80
CA VAL A 35 23.65 0.07 -2.52
C VAL A 35 22.41 -0.44 -1.76
N ALA A 36 21.85 -1.58 -2.15
CA ALA A 36 20.68 -2.18 -1.50
C ALA A 36 20.98 -2.62 -0.05
N ASP A 37 22.15 -3.23 0.16
CA ASP A 37 22.63 -3.63 1.49
C ASP A 37 22.74 -2.41 2.41
N ASP A 38 23.36 -1.32 1.95
CA ASP A 38 23.48 -0.06 2.69
C ASP A 38 22.12 0.60 2.94
N HIS A 39 21.24 0.60 1.94
CA HIS A 39 19.91 1.21 2.05
C HIS A 39 19.02 0.55 3.08
N PHE A 40 19.19 -0.74 3.37
CA PHE A 40 18.49 -1.36 4.50
C PHE A 40 18.82 -0.64 5.82
N TYR A 41 20.12 -0.43 6.10
CA TYR A 41 20.56 0.21 7.34
C TYR A 41 20.24 1.70 7.36
N ASN A 42 20.41 2.40 6.23
CA ASN A 42 20.10 3.82 6.14
C ASN A 42 18.60 4.09 6.35
N LEU A 43 17.71 3.32 5.71
CA LEU A 43 16.27 3.46 5.96
C LEU A 43 15.91 3.17 7.41
N LYS A 44 16.50 2.11 8.01
CA LYS A 44 16.27 1.77 9.41
C LYS A 44 16.60 2.94 10.34
N HIS A 45 17.66 3.70 10.01
CA HIS A 45 18.11 4.85 10.78
C HIS A 45 17.32 6.14 10.49
N GLU A 46 17.06 6.45 9.22
CA GLU A 46 16.44 7.71 8.79
C GLU A 46 14.94 7.77 9.03
N ILE A 47 14.24 6.62 9.00
CA ILE A 47 12.79 6.60 9.14
C ILE A 47 12.39 6.80 10.59
N GLN A 48 11.46 7.73 10.82
CA GLN A 48 10.73 7.83 12.07
C GLN A 48 9.68 6.71 12.15
N TRP A 49 9.98 5.69 12.96
CA TRP A 49 9.14 4.53 13.19
C TRP A 49 8.06 4.81 14.24
N ASN A 50 6.83 4.40 13.96
CA ASN A 50 5.68 4.59 14.83
C ASN A 50 4.97 3.25 15.07
N GLU A 51 4.28 3.16 16.20
CA GLU A 51 3.35 2.07 16.48
C GLU A 51 1.98 2.39 15.88
N MET A 52 1.23 1.36 15.48
CA MET A 52 -0.12 1.50 14.95
C MET A 52 -1.06 0.52 15.66
N TYR A 53 -2.32 0.93 15.79
CA TYR A 53 -3.38 0.11 16.39
C TYR A 53 -4.49 -0.14 15.37
N GLN A 54 -4.97 -1.38 15.33
CA GLN A 54 -6.06 -1.78 14.44
C GLN A 54 -6.93 -2.83 15.13
N LYS A 55 -8.25 -2.63 15.13
CA LYS A 55 -9.23 -3.51 15.79
C LYS A 55 -8.93 -3.69 17.29
N GLY A 56 -8.52 -2.61 17.96
CA GLY A 56 -8.20 -2.62 19.40
C GLY A 56 -6.89 -3.32 19.78
N GLY A 57 -6.07 -3.74 18.81
CA GLY A 57 -4.78 -4.38 19.05
C GLY A 57 -3.62 -3.63 18.41
N LYS A 58 -2.45 -3.68 19.07
CA LYS A 58 -1.20 -3.20 18.47
C LYS A 58 -0.82 -4.06 17.28
N VAL A 59 -0.49 -3.42 16.18
CA VAL A 59 -0.02 -4.09 14.97
C VAL A 59 1.41 -4.59 15.21
N PRO A 60 1.75 -5.85 14.89
CA PRO A 60 3.05 -6.45 15.20
C PRO A 60 4.07 -6.09 14.12
N ARG A 61 4.35 -4.78 14.00
CA ARG A 61 5.38 -4.15 13.16
C ARG A 61 5.35 -2.64 13.40
N GLU A 62 6.48 -2.00 13.20
CA GLU A 62 6.57 -0.53 13.20
C GLU A 62 6.30 0.00 11.80
N ILE A 63 5.74 1.20 11.71
CA ILE A 63 5.36 1.80 10.44
C ILE A 63 5.78 3.27 10.31
N SER A 64 5.83 3.75 9.08
CA SER A 64 5.92 5.17 8.73
C SER A 64 5.11 5.41 7.47
N ILE A 65 4.45 6.55 7.38
CA ILE A 65 3.74 6.97 6.17
C ILE A 65 4.52 8.14 5.59
N GLN A 66 4.97 8.01 4.34
CA GLN A 66 5.71 9.06 3.65
C GLN A 66 5.02 9.42 2.34
N GLY A 67 5.13 10.68 1.93
CA GLY A 67 4.52 11.12 0.68
C GLY A 67 5.05 12.45 0.18
N THR A 68 4.64 12.80 -1.04
CA THR A 68 4.96 14.08 -1.66
C THR A 68 3.95 15.12 -1.23
N ILE A 69 4.40 16.15 -0.51
CA ILE A 69 3.58 17.31 -0.14
C ILE A 69 3.81 18.39 -1.19
N ASP A 70 2.73 18.94 -1.74
CA ASP A 70 2.78 20.05 -2.70
C ASP A 70 1.68 21.06 -2.40
N ASN A 71 2.03 22.35 -2.35
CA ASN A 71 1.08 23.45 -2.13
C ASN A 71 0.11 23.23 -0.96
N ASN A 72 0.60 22.75 0.20
CA ASN A 72 -0.20 22.40 1.39
C ASN A 72 -1.14 21.20 1.22
N TYR A 73 -1.04 20.46 0.12
CA TYR A 73 -1.78 19.24 -0.11
C TYR A 73 -0.89 18.02 -0.03
N GLU A 74 -1.45 16.97 0.54
CA GLU A 74 -0.75 15.73 0.79
C GLU A 74 -1.63 14.55 0.33
N PRO A 75 -1.05 13.49 -0.27
CA PRO A 75 -1.80 12.31 -0.64
C PRO A 75 -2.41 11.62 0.57
N LEU A 76 -3.70 11.32 0.50
CA LEU A 76 -4.45 10.64 1.56
C LEU A 76 -4.84 9.23 1.10
N TYR A 77 -4.35 8.21 1.79
CA TYR A 77 -4.77 6.82 1.60
C TYR A 77 -5.63 6.35 2.77
N ARG A 78 -6.94 6.14 2.54
CA ARG A 78 -7.87 5.69 3.58
C ARG A 78 -8.07 4.18 3.53
N HIS A 79 -8.07 3.58 4.72
CA HIS A 79 -8.48 2.20 4.94
C HIS A 79 -9.06 2.06 6.35
N PRO A 80 -9.80 0.97 6.66
CA PRO A 80 -10.32 0.73 8.01
C PRO A 80 -9.15 0.63 9.01
N ALA A 81 -9.02 1.64 9.87
CA ALA A 81 -8.06 1.73 10.96
C ALA A 81 -8.63 2.57 12.09
N ASP A 82 -8.22 2.29 13.33
CA ASP A 82 -8.63 3.04 14.51
C ASP A 82 -7.86 4.37 14.55
N GLU A 83 -6.53 4.30 14.35
CA GLU A 83 -5.62 5.44 14.25
C GLU A 83 -4.46 5.12 13.32
N GLN A 84 -3.92 6.13 12.63
CA GLN A 84 -2.70 6.02 11.82
C GLN A 84 -1.76 7.20 12.13
N PRO A 85 -0.44 6.99 12.05
CA PRO A 85 0.51 8.09 12.19
C PRO A 85 0.29 9.12 11.09
N SER A 86 0.66 10.37 11.39
CA SER A 86 0.65 11.43 10.37
C SER A 86 1.67 11.10 9.28
N MET A 87 1.32 11.45 8.04
CA MET A 87 2.26 11.35 6.94
C MET A 87 3.35 12.41 7.09
N VAL A 88 4.58 12.05 6.71
CA VAL A 88 5.72 12.96 6.64
C VAL A 88 6.27 13.00 5.22
N GLU A 89 7.16 13.94 4.92
CA GLU A 89 7.86 13.93 3.64
C GLU A 89 8.82 12.74 3.51
N TRP A 90 9.19 12.44 2.27
CA TRP A 90 10.19 11.42 1.96
C TRP A 90 11.53 11.73 2.61
N THR A 91 12.13 10.74 3.27
CA THR A 91 13.55 10.81 3.65
C THR A 91 14.44 10.68 2.39
N PRO A 92 15.71 11.10 2.44
CA PRO A 92 16.60 11.04 1.28
C PRO A 92 16.65 9.66 0.62
N ILE A 93 16.81 8.58 1.41
CA ILE A 93 16.93 7.23 0.86
C ILE A 93 15.59 6.68 0.34
N SER A 94 14.48 6.94 1.04
CA SER A 94 13.17 6.49 0.57
C SER A 94 12.76 7.21 -0.73
N LYS A 95 13.15 8.49 -0.89
CA LYS A 95 12.98 9.24 -2.13
C LYS A 95 13.79 8.64 -3.28
N LEU A 96 15.07 8.32 -3.06
CA LEU A 96 15.93 7.70 -4.08
C LEU A 96 15.34 6.36 -4.55
N ILE A 97 14.89 5.52 -3.62
CA ILE A 97 14.25 4.24 -3.92
C ILE A 97 12.96 4.46 -4.71
N LYS A 98 12.10 5.40 -4.28
CA LYS A 98 10.86 5.76 -4.99
C LYS A 98 11.16 6.16 -6.43
N ASP A 99 12.08 7.11 -6.63
CA ASP A 99 12.44 7.63 -7.96
C ASP A 99 13.01 6.52 -8.86
N GLU A 100 13.74 5.56 -8.30
CA GLU A 100 14.27 4.42 -9.06
C GLU A 100 13.17 3.43 -9.46
N ILE A 101 12.25 3.13 -8.56
CA ILE A 101 11.09 2.28 -8.83
C ILE A 101 10.21 2.91 -9.91
N GLU A 102 9.89 4.21 -9.81
CA GLU A 102 9.10 4.94 -10.84
C GLU A 102 9.71 4.79 -12.23
N LYS A 103 11.04 4.90 -12.36
CA LYS A 103 11.73 4.70 -13.63
C LYS A 103 11.58 3.28 -14.16
N ARG A 104 11.53 2.26 -13.28
CA ARG A 104 11.38 0.85 -13.70
C ARG A 104 9.97 0.50 -14.11
N ILE A 105 8.97 0.95 -13.35
CA ILE A 105 7.57 0.59 -13.60
C ILE A 105 6.83 1.60 -14.50
N LYS A 106 7.45 2.74 -14.82
CA LYS A 106 6.88 3.84 -15.62
C LYS A 106 5.54 4.36 -15.08
N GLN A 107 5.44 4.45 -13.75
CA GLN A 107 4.26 4.91 -13.04
C GLN A 107 4.71 5.86 -11.92
N PRO A 108 4.03 7.01 -11.73
CA PRO A 108 4.36 7.91 -10.63
C PRO A 108 3.96 7.30 -9.29
N LEU A 109 4.72 7.59 -8.24
CA LEU A 109 4.50 7.17 -6.87
C LEU A 109 4.63 8.41 -5.97
N ASN A 110 3.60 8.68 -5.18
CA ASN A 110 3.53 9.86 -4.33
C ASN A 110 3.22 9.54 -2.86
N HIS A 111 3.00 8.28 -2.52
CA HIS A 111 2.70 7.85 -1.16
C HIS A 111 3.30 6.47 -0.89
N ALA A 112 3.85 6.25 0.31
CA ALA A 112 4.28 4.94 0.79
C ALA A 112 3.81 4.66 2.23
N LEU A 113 3.36 3.42 2.45
CA LEU A 113 3.35 2.82 3.78
C LEU A 113 4.63 2.00 3.93
N ILE A 114 5.52 2.44 4.82
CA ILE A 114 6.78 1.75 5.12
C ILE A 114 6.59 0.94 6.40
N GLN A 115 7.05 -0.30 6.41
CA GLN A 115 6.80 -1.27 7.48
C GLN A 115 8.11 -1.98 7.84
N TYR A 116 8.48 -1.94 9.12
CA TYR A 116 9.63 -2.63 9.66
C TYR A 116 9.20 -3.84 10.47
N TYR A 117 9.62 -5.00 10.00
CA TYR A 117 9.44 -6.31 10.61
C TYR A 117 10.72 -6.64 11.35
N LYS A 118 10.64 -6.73 12.68
CA LYS A 118 11.79 -6.95 13.56
C LYS A 118 12.34 -8.36 13.44
N ASP A 119 11.47 -9.31 13.11
CA ASP A 119 11.81 -10.72 12.92
C ASP A 119 10.72 -11.47 12.13
N GLY A 120 10.80 -12.81 12.14
CA GLY A 120 9.82 -13.70 11.52
C GLY A 120 8.45 -13.75 12.21
N PHE A 121 8.29 -13.24 13.44
CA PHE A 121 7.03 -13.21 14.18
C PHE A 121 6.16 -12.00 13.82
N ASP A 122 6.75 -10.91 13.34
CA ASP A 122 6.01 -9.79 12.76
C ASP A 122 5.31 -10.20 11.47
N PHE A 123 4.06 -9.77 11.28
CA PHE A 123 3.21 -10.25 10.19
C PHE A 123 2.17 -9.23 9.74
N ILE A 124 1.58 -9.44 8.57
CA ILE A 124 0.36 -8.77 8.12
C ILE A 124 -0.64 -9.82 7.61
N GLY A 125 -1.85 -9.81 8.18
CA GLY A 125 -2.90 -10.79 7.87
C GLY A 125 -3.41 -10.70 6.43
N GLU A 126 -4.33 -11.59 6.08
CA GLU A 126 -5.03 -11.53 4.78
C GLU A 126 -5.80 -10.21 4.64
N HIS A 127 -5.48 -9.45 3.58
CA HIS A 127 -6.15 -8.20 3.23
C HIS A 127 -6.03 -7.95 1.71
N SER A 128 -6.79 -6.98 1.22
CA SER A 128 -6.55 -6.32 -0.06
C SER A 128 -6.48 -4.82 0.18
N ASP A 129 -5.66 -4.12 -0.57
CA ASP A 129 -5.51 -2.66 -0.44
C ASP A 129 -6.78 -1.96 -0.95
N LYS A 130 -7.14 -0.84 -0.34
CA LYS A 130 -8.36 -0.09 -0.64
C LYS A 130 -8.18 0.79 -1.85
N THR A 131 -9.05 0.65 -2.84
CA THR A 131 -8.86 1.32 -4.13
C THR A 131 -9.54 2.68 -4.25
N LEU A 132 -10.23 3.15 -3.21
CA LEU A 132 -10.89 4.47 -3.19
C LEU A 132 -9.91 5.60 -3.56
N ASP A 133 -8.76 5.62 -2.89
CA ASP A 133 -7.78 6.72 -3.01
C ASP A 133 -6.60 6.39 -3.92
N VAL A 134 -6.44 5.14 -4.33
CA VAL A 134 -5.40 4.72 -5.28
C VAL A 134 -5.88 5.02 -6.69
N LEU A 135 -5.05 5.69 -7.50
CA LEU A 135 -5.38 6.01 -8.89
C LEU A 135 -5.87 4.75 -9.61
N ARG A 136 -7.07 4.81 -10.18
CA ARG A 136 -7.68 3.66 -10.84
C ARG A 136 -6.75 3.06 -11.88
N PHE A 137 -6.69 1.72 -11.89
CA PHE A 137 -5.86 0.91 -12.79
C PHE A 137 -4.35 1.07 -12.61
N SER A 138 -3.88 1.85 -11.63
CA SER A 138 -2.46 1.89 -11.26
C SER A 138 -2.06 0.66 -10.44
N ASN A 139 -0.77 0.30 -10.51
CA ASN A 139 -0.20 -0.76 -9.71
C ASN A 139 0.08 -0.28 -8.28
N ILE A 140 -0.01 -1.20 -7.33
CA ILE A 140 0.55 -1.03 -5.98
C ILE A 140 1.85 -1.81 -5.95
N VAL A 141 2.94 -1.22 -5.48
CA VAL A 141 4.25 -1.88 -5.53
C VAL A 141 4.84 -2.06 -4.14
N ASN A 142 5.37 -3.25 -3.88
CA ASN A 142 5.98 -3.61 -2.60
C ASN A 142 7.47 -3.88 -2.80
N TYR A 143 8.31 -2.92 -2.40
CA TYR A 143 9.76 -3.10 -2.38
C TYR A 143 10.20 -3.70 -1.06
N SER A 144 11.08 -4.70 -1.12
CA SER A 144 11.54 -5.47 0.03
C SER A 144 13.05 -5.37 0.19
N LEU A 145 13.49 -4.97 1.38
CA LEU A 145 14.88 -4.98 1.82
C LEU A 145 14.99 -5.80 3.11
N GLY A 146 16.06 -6.57 3.24
CA GLY A 146 16.33 -7.38 4.42
C GLY A 146 16.02 -8.87 4.23
N SER A 147 15.71 -9.54 5.33
CA SER A 147 15.31 -10.95 5.38
C SER A 147 14.16 -11.26 4.42
N ALA A 148 14.32 -12.34 3.66
CA ALA A 148 13.30 -12.82 2.75
C ALA A 148 12.04 -13.29 3.49
N ARG A 149 10.86 -12.89 3.00
CA ARG A 149 9.56 -13.32 3.54
C ARG A 149 8.69 -13.90 2.44
N THR A 150 7.80 -14.82 2.80
CA THR A 150 6.86 -15.42 1.84
C THR A 150 5.62 -14.55 1.68
N MET A 151 5.40 -14.02 0.49
CA MET A 151 4.13 -13.47 0.06
C MET A 151 3.16 -14.60 -0.24
N ILE A 152 1.93 -14.45 0.24
CA ILE A 152 0.83 -15.40 -0.01
C ILE A 152 -0.30 -14.64 -0.68
N LEU A 153 -0.64 -15.04 -1.91
CA LEU A 153 -1.89 -14.63 -2.56
C LEU A 153 -2.94 -15.71 -2.38
N LYS A 154 -4.17 -15.34 -2.06
CA LYS A 154 -5.31 -16.24 -1.91
C LYS A 154 -6.52 -15.64 -2.63
N SER A 155 -7.09 -16.38 -3.57
CA SER A 155 -8.25 -15.93 -4.34
C SER A 155 -9.41 -15.60 -3.40
N LYS A 156 -10.13 -14.51 -3.69
CA LYS A 156 -11.36 -14.13 -2.97
C LYS A 156 -12.53 -15.02 -3.35
N THR A 157 -12.48 -15.66 -4.52
CA THR A 157 -13.49 -16.64 -4.93
C THR A 157 -13.36 -17.93 -4.12
N HIS A 158 -14.42 -18.74 -4.07
CA HIS A 158 -14.41 -20.03 -3.38
C HIS A 158 -13.68 -21.15 -4.15
N ASP A 159 -12.83 -20.80 -5.12
CA ASP A 159 -12.06 -21.77 -5.92
C ASP A 159 -10.83 -22.35 -5.18
N GLY A 160 -10.48 -21.78 -4.03
CA GLY A 160 -9.39 -22.25 -3.19
C GLY A 160 -7.98 -21.97 -3.75
N ARG A 161 -7.86 -21.20 -4.85
CA ARG A 161 -6.55 -20.89 -5.45
C ARG A 161 -5.69 -20.09 -4.48
N LYS A 162 -4.43 -20.51 -4.38
CA LYS A 162 -3.44 -19.93 -3.48
C LYS A 162 -2.07 -20.02 -4.11
N GLU A 163 -1.35 -18.90 -4.10
CA GLU A 163 0.02 -18.80 -4.59
C GLU A 163 0.93 -18.37 -3.44
N LYS A 164 2.18 -18.86 -3.48
CA LYS A 164 3.22 -18.48 -2.52
C LYS A 164 4.52 -18.26 -3.25
N PHE A 165 5.20 -17.16 -2.94
CA PHE A 165 6.52 -16.85 -3.48
C PHE A 165 7.33 -16.05 -2.47
N LYS A 166 8.66 -16.15 -2.56
CA LYS A 166 9.57 -15.38 -1.70
C LYS A 166 9.68 -13.94 -2.22
N LEU A 167 9.75 -12.99 -1.29
CA LEU A 167 10.19 -11.63 -1.49
C LEU A 167 11.62 -11.51 -0.97
N PRO A 168 12.64 -11.77 -1.80
CA PRO A 168 14.03 -11.67 -1.37
C PRO A 168 14.44 -10.21 -1.12
N HIS A 169 15.62 -10.02 -0.52
CA HIS A 169 16.27 -8.71 -0.45
C HIS A 169 16.33 -8.08 -1.84
N ASN A 170 16.10 -6.76 -1.93
CA ASN A 170 16.16 -5.98 -3.16
C ASN A 170 15.16 -6.41 -4.26
N SER A 171 13.98 -6.90 -3.85
CA SER A 171 12.90 -7.28 -4.77
C SER A 171 11.72 -6.33 -4.75
N LEU A 172 11.08 -6.16 -5.91
CA LEU A 172 9.87 -5.37 -6.11
C LEU A 172 8.75 -6.29 -6.58
N PHE A 173 7.75 -6.50 -5.73
CA PHE A 173 6.51 -7.13 -6.15
C PHE A 173 5.55 -6.06 -6.67
N VAL A 174 5.22 -6.14 -7.96
CA VAL A 174 4.21 -5.30 -8.59
C VAL A 174 2.88 -6.02 -8.47
N LEU A 175 1.98 -5.46 -7.65
CA LEU A 175 0.61 -5.93 -7.47
C LEU A 175 -0.30 -5.17 -8.42
N GLY A 176 -0.79 -5.87 -9.44
CA GLY A 176 -1.71 -5.31 -10.42
C GLY A 176 -3.11 -5.08 -9.87
N TRP A 177 -3.84 -4.17 -10.53
CA TRP A 177 -5.19 -3.77 -10.14
C TRP A 177 -6.18 -4.94 -10.05
N LYS A 178 -6.17 -5.84 -11.05
CA LYS A 178 -7.07 -7.01 -11.08
C LYS A 178 -6.71 -7.97 -9.96
N THR A 179 -5.42 -8.21 -9.74
CA THR A 179 -4.97 -9.06 -8.62
C THR A 179 -5.40 -8.48 -7.27
N ASN A 180 -5.19 -7.19 -6.99
CA ASN A 180 -5.64 -6.59 -5.73
C ASN A 180 -7.17 -6.67 -5.53
N ARG A 181 -7.94 -6.58 -6.62
CA ARG A 181 -9.40 -6.74 -6.58
C ARG A 181 -9.80 -8.18 -6.26
N GLU A 182 -9.19 -9.17 -6.91
CA GLU A 182 -9.65 -10.56 -6.92
C GLU A 182 -8.95 -11.46 -5.88
N TRP A 183 -7.87 -10.99 -5.27
CA TRP A 183 -7.05 -11.76 -4.33
C TRP A 183 -6.83 -11.02 -3.02
N PHE A 184 -6.67 -11.78 -1.95
CA PHE A 184 -6.07 -11.33 -0.70
C PHE A 184 -4.56 -11.59 -0.73
N HIS A 185 -3.78 -10.70 -0.10
CA HIS A 185 -2.36 -10.88 0.16
C HIS A 185 -2.04 -10.88 1.65
N SER A 186 -0.97 -11.58 2.03
CA SER A 186 -0.47 -11.62 3.41
C SER A 186 1.01 -11.97 3.50
N ILE A 187 1.65 -11.54 4.60
CA ILE A 187 2.93 -12.07 5.08
C ILE A 187 2.65 -12.71 6.43
N ARG A 188 2.81 -14.03 6.55
CA ARG A 188 2.51 -14.78 7.78
C ARG A 188 3.74 -14.89 8.69
N GLN A 189 3.48 -15.18 9.96
CA GLN A 189 4.54 -15.52 10.91
C GLN A 189 5.32 -16.74 10.43
N ASP A 190 6.64 -16.68 10.53
CA ASP A 190 7.53 -17.82 10.33
C ASP A 190 8.12 -18.25 11.67
N LYS A 191 7.51 -19.29 12.25
CA LYS A 191 7.86 -19.86 13.55
C LYS A 191 8.93 -20.95 13.47
N ARG A 192 9.49 -21.22 12.28
CA ARG A 192 10.59 -22.19 12.13
C ARG A 192 11.79 -21.72 12.94
N ALA A 193 12.52 -22.67 13.53
CA ALA A 193 13.79 -22.39 14.18
C ALA A 193 14.80 -21.83 13.16
N ASN A 194 15.70 -20.95 13.62
CA ASN A 194 16.62 -20.24 12.72
C ASN A 194 17.54 -21.19 11.94
N ASN A 195 17.89 -22.36 12.47
CA ASN A 195 18.72 -23.35 11.78
C ASN A 195 18.02 -24.05 10.60
N ILE A 196 16.71 -23.89 10.44
CA ILE A 196 15.91 -24.47 9.33
C ILE A 196 15.68 -23.43 8.22
N LYS A 197 15.90 -22.14 8.52
CA LYS A 197 15.72 -21.04 7.57
C LYS A 197 16.90 -20.99 6.62
N ASP A 198 16.67 -20.63 5.36
CA ASP A 198 17.73 -20.45 4.36
C ASP A 198 18.51 -19.14 4.61
N ASP A 199 19.65 -18.94 3.95
CA ASP A 199 20.53 -17.78 4.17
C ASP A 199 19.81 -16.45 3.97
N ASP A 200 19.01 -16.31 2.91
CA ASP A 200 18.21 -15.12 2.64
C ASP A 200 17.16 -14.84 3.73
N GLU A 201 16.63 -15.87 4.37
CA GLU A 201 15.63 -15.75 5.44
C GLU A 201 16.29 -15.35 6.77
N ARG A 202 17.60 -15.56 6.91
CA ARG A 202 18.40 -15.17 8.10
C ARG A 202 19.16 -13.86 7.89
N ALA A 203 19.25 -13.36 6.66
CA ALA A 203 19.94 -12.12 6.32
C ALA A 203 19.42 -10.94 7.16
N PHE A 204 20.30 -9.96 7.42
CA PHE A 204 19.98 -8.75 8.19
C PHE A 204 19.36 -9.07 9.57
N ASP A 205 19.89 -10.09 10.24
CA ASP A 205 19.41 -10.60 11.54
C ASP A 205 17.91 -10.97 11.54
N GLY A 206 17.38 -11.41 10.39
CA GLY A 206 15.98 -11.78 10.23
C GLY A 206 15.01 -10.59 10.10
N GLN A 207 15.53 -9.36 10.04
CA GLN A 207 14.74 -8.14 9.95
C GLN A 207 14.40 -7.79 8.49
N ARG A 208 13.25 -7.16 8.25
CA ARG A 208 12.81 -6.75 6.91
C ARG A 208 12.19 -5.36 6.94
N ILE A 209 12.52 -4.54 5.95
CA ILE A 209 11.82 -3.28 5.64
C ILE A 209 11.03 -3.48 4.35
N SER A 210 9.77 -3.05 4.38
CA SER A 210 8.85 -3.11 3.26
C SER A 210 8.36 -1.71 2.92
N LEU A 211 8.50 -1.28 1.68
CA LEU A 211 7.90 -0.04 1.19
C LEU A 211 6.74 -0.41 0.27
N THR A 212 5.50 -0.21 0.72
CA THR A 212 4.32 -0.31 -0.14
C THR A 212 4.01 1.06 -0.73
N LEU A 213 4.43 1.29 -1.97
CA LEU A 213 4.25 2.55 -2.69
C LEU A 213 3.00 2.52 -3.56
N ARG A 214 2.34 3.68 -3.65
CA ARG A 214 1.07 3.86 -4.37
C ARG A 214 1.11 5.16 -5.18
N THR A 215 0.34 5.18 -6.26
CA THR A 215 -0.13 6.41 -6.89
C THR A 215 -1.44 6.79 -6.23
N VAL A 216 -1.43 7.73 -5.30
CA VAL A 216 -2.64 8.22 -4.63
C VAL A 216 -3.22 9.39 -5.42
N ALA A 217 -4.54 9.37 -5.63
CA ALA A 217 -5.31 10.33 -6.41
C ALA A 217 -6.34 11.10 -5.56
N THR A 218 -6.28 10.98 -4.23
CA THR A 218 -7.04 11.78 -3.27
C THR A 218 -6.07 12.58 -2.42
N PHE A 219 -6.36 13.87 -2.22
CA PHE A 219 -5.46 14.80 -1.56
C PHE A 219 -6.18 15.52 -0.43
N ARG A 220 -5.46 15.69 0.68
CA ARG A 220 -5.92 16.41 1.87
C ARG A 220 -5.13 17.70 2.02
N HIS A 221 -5.82 18.81 2.26
CA HIS A 221 -5.17 20.04 2.69
C HIS A 221 -4.69 19.87 4.15
N ASN A 222 -3.40 20.09 4.41
CA ASN A 222 -2.76 19.88 5.72
C ASN A 222 -3.37 20.71 6.87
N VAL A 223 -3.78 21.95 6.62
CA VAL A 223 -4.42 22.83 7.62
C VAL A 223 -5.93 22.63 7.71
N THR A 224 -6.65 22.71 6.58
CA THR A 224 -8.12 22.74 6.61
C THR A 224 -8.75 21.35 6.69
N GLY A 225 -7.99 20.28 6.36
CA GLY A 225 -8.51 18.92 6.24
C GLY A 225 -9.39 18.71 5.00
N LYS A 226 -9.66 19.74 4.20
CA LYS A 226 -10.49 19.63 2.99
C LYS A 226 -9.87 18.64 1.99
N LEU A 227 -10.72 17.84 1.35
CA LEU A 227 -10.31 16.80 0.42
C LEU A 227 -10.65 17.16 -1.02
N TYR A 228 -9.78 16.81 -1.96
CA TYR A 228 -10.14 16.75 -3.38
C TYR A 228 -9.54 15.52 -4.05
N GLY A 229 -10.03 15.21 -5.25
CA GLY A 229 -9.52 14.13 -6.10
C GLY A 229 -10.47 12.94 -6.18
N GLN A 230 -9.94 11.81 -6.66
CA GLN A 230 -10.73 10.64 -7.07
C GLN A 230 -11.69 10.16 -5.97
N GLY A 231 -11.17 9.98 -4.75
CA GLY A 231 -11.94 9.47 -3.63
C GLY A 231 -12.67 10.53 -2.81
N ALA A 232 -12.48 11.82 -3.08
CA ALA A 232 -13.16 12.92 -2.40
C ALA A 232 -14.48 13.28 -3.11
N LYS A 233 -15.39 14.02 -2.45
CA LYS A 233 -16.59 14.53 -3.12
C LYS A 233 -16.24 15.57 -4.20
N CYS A 234 -15.36 16.50 -3.86
CA CYS A 234 -14.76 17.41 -4.84
C CYS A 234 -13.69 16.67 -5.65
N LYS A 235 -13.84 16.60 -6.96
CA LYS A 235 -12.92 15.90 -7.85
C LYS A 235 -11.74 16.77 -8.26
N THR A 236 -11.91 18.10 -8.22
CA THR A 236 -10.91 19.09 -8.60
C THR A 236 -10.68 20.14 -7.51
N LEU A 237 -9.54 20.82 -7.56
CA LEU A 237 -9.26 21.97 -6.69
C LEU A 237 -10.26 23.11 -6.91
N ALA A 238 -10.64 23.37 -8.17
CA ALA A 238 -11.61 24.42 -8.49
C ALA A 238 -12.99 24.14 -7.88
N GLU A 239 -13.44 22.88 -7.84
CA GLU A 239 -14.65 22.48 -7.13
C GLU A 239 -14.52 22.70 -5.61
N LEU A 240 -13.36 22.35 -5.04
CA LEU A 240 -13.10 22.51 -3.60
C LEU A 240 -13.11 23.97 -3.15
N GLU A 241 -12.61 24.88 -3.98
CA GLU A 241 -12.61 26.33 -3.74
C GLU A 241 -14.02 26.93 -3.75
N GLN A 242 -14.94 26.35 -4.53
CA GLN A 242 -16.33 26.77 -4.63
C GLN A 242 -17.23 26.12 -3.59
N GLN A 243 -16.75 25.08 -2.90
CA GLN A 243 -17.53 24.33 -1.93
C GLN A 243 -17.73 25.14 -0.63
N GLU A 244 -18.99 25.47 -0.32
CA GLU A 244 -19.38 25.91 1.02
C GLU A 244 -19.11 24.80 2.04
N THR A 245 -18.67 25.17 3.24
CA THR A 245 -18.20 24.22 4.25
C THR A 245 -19.35 23.32 4.76
N VAL A 246 -19.58 22.20 4.09
CA VAL A 246 -20.53 21.16 4.52
C VAL A 246 -19.76 19.86 4.73
N VAL A 247 -19.41 19.59 5.99
CA VAL A 247 -18.82 18.30 6.38
C VAL A 247 -19.97 17.35 6.70
N GLU A 248 -20.36 16.53 5.73
CA GLU A 248 -21.22 15.38 6.00
C GLU A 248 -20.38 14.24 6.59
N ASN A 249 -20.88 13.59 7.64
CA ASN A 249 -20.27 12.38 8.17
C ASN A 249 -20.69 11.18 7.32
N ASP A 250 -19.76 10.64 6.53
CA ASP A 250 -19.98 9.46 5.69
C ASP A 250 -19.20 8.22 6.17
N ASP A 251 -18.79 8.19 7.44
CA ASP A 251 -18.01 7.11 8.09
C ASP A 251 -18.62 5.72 7.85
N GLU A 252 -19.91 5.55 8.18
CA GLU A 252 -20.59 4.25 8.06
C GLU A 252 -20.73 3.80 6.60
N LYS A 253 -21.02 4.73 5.70
CA LYS A 253 -21.14 4.45 4.26
C LYS A 253 -19.79 4.01 3.70
N LEU A 254 -18.71 4.69 4.09
CA LEU A 254 -17.36 4.36 3.66
C LEU A 254 -16.92 2.99 4.21
N LEU A 255 -17.20 2.69 5.49
CA LEU A 255 -16.93 1.37 6.06
C LEU A 255 -17.71 0.25 5.35
N TYR A 256 -18.97 0.52 4.99
CA TYR A 256 -19.77 -0.42 4.22
C TYR A 256 -19.23 -0.64 2.81
N ALA A 257 -18.81 0.42 2.11
CA ALA A 257 -18.16 0.33 0.81
C ALA A 257 -16.84 -0.46 0.87
N PHE A 258 -16.00 -0.21 1.89
CA PHE A 258 -14.80 -1.01 2.15
C PHE A 258 -15.12 -2.48 2.41
N SER A 259 -16.21 -2.77 3.13
CA SER A 259 -16.65 -4.16 3.37
C SER A 259 -17.09 -4.83 2.07
N ALA A 260 -17.81 -4.12 1.20
CA ALA A 260 -18.25 -4.61 -0.10
C ALA A 260 -17.06 -4.96 -1.02
N GLU A 261 -16.07 -4.07 -1.13
CA GLU A 261 -14.85 -4.31 -1.94
C GLU A 261 -14.04 -5.53 -1.49
N ASN A 262 -14.06 -5.84 -0.19
CA ASN A 262 -13.38 -7.03 0.32
C ASN A 262 -14.09 -8.33 -0.04
N LYS A 263 -15.41 -8.30 -0.21
CA LYS A 263 -16.24 -9.50 -0.41
C LYS A 263 -16.54 -9.80 -1.87
N ASP A 264 -16.60 -8.76 -2.70
CA ASP A 264 -17.04 -8.88 -4.08
C ASP A 264 -15.86 -8.76 -5.06
N PRO A 265 -15.45 -9.86 -5.75
CA PRO A 265 -14.43 -9.78 -6.79
C PRO A 265 -14.91 -8.98 -8.03
N ASN A 266 -16.22 -8.74 -8.17
CA ASN A 266 -16.83 -7.94 -9.22
C ASN A 266 -17.23 -6.54 -8.72
N PHE A 267 -16.61 -6.06 -7.65
CA PHE A 267 -16.90 -4.76 -7.03
C PHE A 267 -17.01 -3.63 -8.07
N ASP A 268 -18.18 -3.00 -8.12
CA ASP A 268 -18.49 -1.85 -8.98
C ASP A 268 -17.95 -0.55 -8.38
N TRP A 269 -16.71 -0.21 -8.73
CA TRP A 269 -16.00 0.95 -8.19
C TRP A 269 -16.81 2.25 -8.36
N ASP A 270 -17.44 2.47 -9.52
CA ASP A 270 -18.16 3.71 -9.81
C ASP A 270 -19.42 3.83 -8.96
N LYS A 271 -20.16 2.74 -8.78
CA LYS A 271 -21.33 2.70 -7.90
C LYS A 271 -20.99 3.00 -6.44
N TRP A 272 -19.90 2.44 -5.94
CA TRP A 272 -19.56 2.49 -4.52
C TRP A 272 -18.70 3.70 -4.14
N TYR A 273 -17.77 4.10 -5.00
CA TYR A 273 -16.78 5.15 -4.74
C TYR A 273 -16.91 6.37 -5.64
N GLY A 274 -17.66 6.31 -6.74
CA GLY A 274 -17.75 7.38 -7.73
C GLY A 274 -18.16 8.74 -7.14
N ASN A 275 -19.11 8.75 -6.20
CA ASN A 275 -19.56 9.96 -5.52
C ASN A 275 -18.53 10.55 -4.54
N GLY A 276 -17.52 9.77 -4.13
CA GLY A 276 -16.51 10.18 -3.16
C GLY A 276 -17.01 10.28 -1.72
N PHE A 277 -16.07 10.54 -0.82
CA PHE A 277 -16.26 10.62 0.63
C PHE A 277 -15.39 11.72 1.21
N ASP A 278 -15.91 12.42 2.22
CA ASP A 278 -15.15 13.46 2.94
C ASP A 278 -14.65 12.98 4.32
N THR A 279 -15.03 11.77 4.75
CA THR A 279 -14.45 11.14 5.95
C THR A 279 -12.94 10.94 5.81
N ILE A 280 -12.23 11.39 6.85
CA ILE A 280 -10.79 11.22 7.03
C ILE A 280 -10.51 10.15 8.11
N ASN A 281 -11.19 10.27 9.26
CA ASN A 281 -11.00 9.40 10.42
C ASN A 281 -12.33 8.73 10.77
N PHE A 282 -12.29 7.41 11.01
CA PHE A 282 -13.47 6.61 11.36
C PHE A 282 -13.83 6.79 12.84
N LYS A 283 -14.67 7.78 13.17
CA LYS A 283 -15.10 8.03 14.56
C LYS A 283 -15.86 6.83 15.14
N VAL A 284 -16.58 6.10 14.30
CA VAL A 284 -17.35 4.90 14.66
C VAL A 284 -16.45 3.77 15.22
N LEU A 285 -15.22 3.63 14.70
CA LEU A 285 -14.27 2.64 15.23
C LEU A 285 -13.72 3.06 16.60
N ASN A 286 -13.55 4.36 16.81
CA ASN A 286 -13.05 4.94 18.06
C ASN A 286 -14.09 4.94 19.20
N SER A 287 -15.38 4.82 18.89
CA SER A 287 -16.44 4.64 19.90
C SER A 287 -16.57 3.19 20.39
N ILE A 288 -16.27 2.20 19.54
CA ILE A 288 -16.37 0.76 19.89
C ILE A 288 -15.17 0.32 20.75
N SER A 289 -14.02 0.96 20.59
CA SER A 289 -12.80 0.67 21.36
C SER A 289 -12.80 1.27 22.78
N LYS A 290 -13.88 1.98 23.17
CA LYS A 290 -14.06 2.58 24.52
C LYS A 290 -15.11 1.87 25.40
N THR A 291 -15.62 0.72 24.97
CA THR A 291 -16.54 -0.14 25.75
C THR A 291 -15.91 -1.50 25.99
#